data_AF-A0A8S0QHC1-F1
#
_entry.id   AF-A0A8S0QHC1-F1
#
_cell.length_a   1.000
_cell.length_b   1.000
_cell.length_c   1.000
_cell.angle_alpha   90.00
_cell.angle_beta   90.00
_cell.angle_gamma   90.00
#
_symmetry.space_group_name_H-M   'P 1'
#
loop_
_entity.id
_entity.type
_entity.pdbx_description
1 polymer ?
#
loop_
_entity_poly.entity_id
_entity_poly.type
_entity_poly.pdbx_seq_one_letter_code
_entity_poly.pdbx_strand_id
1 'polypeptide(L)'
;KIKSSLFRLDSMHIMTKLRPFANTFLNEASNLFEMYIYTMGERADALDLVKLLDPGDIYFHSRVIAQGDGTQKYQKGLDVVLGQESAVLILDDAEAVIT
;
A
#
# COMPACT_ATOMS: atom_id res chain seq x y z
N LYS A 1 3.41 21.68 -16.81
CA LYS A 1 2.50 21.88 -15.66
C LYS A 1 2.84 20.86 -14.59
N ILE A 2 3.45 21.26 -13.47
CA ILE A 2 3.61 20.37 -12.32
C ILE A 2 2.20 20.12 -11.78
N LYS A 3 1.66 18.90 -11.97
CA LYS A 3 0.49 18.48 -11.21
C LYS A 3 0.89 18.51 -9.74
N SER A 4 0.11 19.19 -8.89
CA SER A 4 0.31 19.13 -7.44
C SER A 4 0.39 17.65 -7.01
N SER A 5 1.49 17.25 -6.39
CA SER A 5 1.60 15.91 -5.77
C SER A 5 1.05 15.89 -4.35
N LEU A 6 0.50 17.01 -3.90
CA LEU A 6 -0.15 17.19 -2.62
C LEU A 6 -1.67 17.16 -2.81
N PHE A 7 -2.33 16.29 -2.07
CA PHE A 7 -3.76 16.01 -2.13
C PHE A 7 -4.36 16.16 -0.74
N ARG A 8 -5.61 16.60 -0.67
CA ARG A 8 -6.36 16.66 0.59
C ARG A 8 -7.29 15.45 0.64
N LEU A 9 -7.19 14.67 1.71
CA LEU A 9 -8.15 13.58 2.00
C LEU A 9 -9.11 14.10 3.06
N ASP A 10 -10.29 14.54 2.60
CA ASP A 10 -11.27 15.19 3.48
C ASP A 10 -11.83 14.25 4.56
N SER A 11 -11.98 12.96 4.27
CA SER A 11 -12.45 11.93 5.22
C SER A 11 -11.55 11.81 6.45
N MET A 12 -10.24 12.01 6.25
CA MET A 12 -9.22 11.90 7.29
C MET A 12 -8.74 13.25 7.83
N HIS A 13 -9.16 14.35 7.21
CA HIS A 13 -8.66 15.70 7.49
C HIS A 13 -7.13 15.85 7.40
N ILE A 14 -6.49 15.12 6.47
CA ILE A 14 -5.03 15.16 6.26
C ILE A 14 -4.66 15.65 4.85
N MET A 15 -3.41 16.11 4.73
CA MET A 15 -2.76 16.36 3.46
C MET A 15 -1.81 15.22 3.14
N THR A 16 -2.00 14.57 2.00
CA THR A 16 -1.22 13.43 1.54
C THR A 16 -0.36 13.83 0.35
N LYS A 17 0.94 13.51 0.42
CA LYS A 17 1.87 13.76 -0.67
C LYS A 17 2.29 12.45 -1.32
N LEU A 18 2.06 12.32 -2.62
CA LEU A 18 2.64 11.21 -3.37
C LEU A 18 4.15 11.41 -3.53
N ARG A 19 4.93 10.36 -3.26
CA ARG A 19 6.37 10.34 -3.51
C ARG A 19 6.63 10.59 -5.00
N PRO A 20 7.66 11.37 -5.38
CA PRO A 20 8.05 11.50 -6.77
C PRO A 20 8.18 10.12 -7.43
N PHE A 21 7.65 10.00 -8.65
CA PHE A 21 7.67 8.78 -9.46
C PHE A 21 6.86 7.58 -8.92
N ALA A 22 6.00 7.76 -7.89
CA ALA A 22 5.18 6.66 -7.35
C ALA A 22 4.38 5.92 -8.43
N ASN A 23 3.67 6.64 -9.31
CA ASN A 23 2.89 6.00 -10.37
C ASN A 23 3.74 5.28 -11.41
N THR A 24 4.90 5.85 -11.76
CA THR A 24 5.86 5.20 -12.68
C THR A 24 6.43 3.93 -12.06
N PHE A 25 6.79 3.98 -10.78
CA PHE A 25 7.26 2.81 -10.05
C PHE A 25 6.21 1.70 -10.04
N LEU A 26 4.95 2.00 -9.72
CA LEU A 26 3.88 1.01 -9.73
C LEU A 26 3.65 0.40 -11.13
N ASN A 27 3.66 1.24 -12.17
CA ASN A 27 3.54 0.75 -13.54
C ASN A 27 4.65 -0.26 -13.89
N GLU A 28 5.91 0.09 -13.63
CA GLU A 28 7.03 -0.80 -13.94
C GLU A 28 7.04 -2.06 -13.06
N ALA A 29 6.75 -1.92 -11.76
CA ALA A 29 6.69 -3.04 -10.83
C ALA A 29 5.57 -4.03 -11.17
N SER A 30 4.44 -3.55 -11.68
CA SER A 30 3.30 -4.40 -12.08
C SER A 30 3.62 -5.38 -13.21
N ASN A 31 4.68 -5.13 -13.99
CA ASN A 31 5.15 -6.08 -15.01
C ASN A 31 5.90 -7.28 -14.42
N LEU A 32 6.29 -7.21 -13.14
CA LEU A 32 7.16 -8.18 -12.47
C LEU A 32 6.52 -8.82 -11.23
N PHE A 33 5.62 -8.10 -10.56
CA PHE A 33 5.08 -8.50 -9.26
C PHE A 33 3.55 -8.37 -9.22
N GLU A 34 2.91 -9.32 -8.53
CA GLU A 34 1.56 -9.08 -7.99
C GLU A 34 1.68 -8.18 -6.76
N MET A 35 1.02 -7.02 -6.80
CA MET A 35 1.23 -5.99 -5.79
C MET A 35 0.17 -6.03 -4.68
N TYR A 36 0.63 -5.86 -3.46
CA TYR A 36 -0.16 -5.79 -2.23
C TYR A 36 0.12 -4.47 -1.52
N ILE A 37 -0.88 -3.92 -0.82
CA ILE A 37 -0.67 -2.89 0.21
C ILE A 37 -0.78 -3.56 1.57
N TYR A 38 0.26 -3.43 2.39
CA TYR A 38 0.22 -3.82 3.80
C TYR A 38 0.53 -2.60 4.68
N THR A 39 -0.51 -2.05 5.30
CA THR A 39 -0.42 -0.85 6.15
C THR A 39 -0.83 -1.12 7.59
N MET A 40 -0.22 -0.36 8.51
CA MET A 40 -0.62 -0.31 9.92
C MET A 40 -1.78 0.67 10.17
N GLY A 41 -2.28 1.33 9.12
CA GLY A 41 -3.48 2.15 9.19
C GLY A 41 -4.77 1.34 9.26
N GLU A 42 -5.87 2.01 9.59
CA GLU A 42 -7.20 1.42 9.53
C GLU A 42 -7.63 1.15 8.09
N ARG A 43 -8.53 0.17 7.91
CA ARG A 43 -8.95 -0.26 6.57
C ARG A 43 -9.63 0.84 5.77
N ALA A 44 -10.46 1.66 6.41
CA ALA A 44 -11.15 2.77 5.74
C ALA A 44 -10.14 3.77 5.14
N ASP A 45 -9.15 4.18 5.93
CA ASP A 45 -8.07 5.08 5.52
C ASP A 45 -7.21 4.48 4.40
N ALA A 46 -6.89 3.19 4.51
CA ALA A 46 -6.13 2.47 3.49
C ALA A 46 -6.85 2.50 2.14
N LEU A 47 -8.17 2.26 2.12
CA LEU A 47 -8.95 2.28 0.90
C LEU A 47 -9.06 3.68 0.27
N ASP A 48 -9.13 4.73 1.08
CA ASP A 48 -9.13 6.11 0.57
C ASP A 48 -7.77 6.48 -0.05
N LEU A 49 -6.66 6.02 0.54
CA LEU A 49 -5.32 6.15 -0.04
C LEU A 49 -5.17 5.34 -1.32
N VAL A 50 -5.73 4.12 -1.39
CA VAL A 50 -5.73 3.29 -2.60
C VAL A 50 -6.43 4.00 -3.75
N LYS A 51 -7.61 4.60 -3.52
CA LYS A 51 -8.32 5.37 -4.56
C LYS A 51 -7.50 6.53 -5.12
N LEU A 52 -6.65 7.14 -4.29
CA LEU A 52 -5.75 8.20 -4.72
C LEU A 52 -4.58 7.64 -5.56
N LEU A 53 -4.03 6.50 -5.15
CA LEU A 53 -2.84 5.90 -5.76
C LEU A 53 -3.16 5.08 -7.02
N ASP A 54 -4.28 4.38 -7.04
CA ASP A 54 -4.74 3.45 -8.06
C ASP A 54 -6.26 3.64 -8.35
N PRO A 55 -6.68 4.79 -8.90
CA PRO A 55 -8.08 5.08 -9.16
C PRO A 55 -8.73 4.15 -10.21
N GLY A 56 -7.91 3.48 -11.03
CA GLY A 56 -8.38 2.55 -12.05
C GLY A 56 -8.50 1.10 -11.56
N ASP A 57 -8.14 0.85 -10.30
CA ASP A 57 -8.06 -0.48 -9.71
C ASP A 57 -7.26 -1.46 -10.57
N ILE A 58 -6.06 -1.05 -11.00
CA ILE A 58 -5.19 -1.77 -11.94
C ILE A 58 -4.19 -2.65 -11.18
N TYR A 59 -3.74 -2.18 -10.02
CA TYR A 59 -2.55 -2.69 -9.34
C TYR A 59 -2.88 -3.56 -8.15
N PHE A 60 -3.80 -3.11 -7.29
CA PHE A 60 -4.00 -3.73 -5.97
C PHE A 60 -5.27 -4.57 -5.88
N HIS A 61 -6.35 -4.23 -6.59
CA HIS A 61 -7.63 -4.93 -6.49
C HIS A 61 -8.06 -5.07 -5.01
N SER A 62 -8.41 -6.29 -4.59
CA SER A 62 -8.75 -6.61 -3.20
C SER A 62 -7.54 -6.83 -2.27
N ARG A 63 -6.30 -6.72 -2.77
CA ARG A 63 -5.06 -7.05 -2.03
C ARG A 63 -4.58 -5.90 -1.13
N VAL A 64 -5.45 -5.51 -0.21
CA VAL A 64 -5.17 -4.49 0.81
C VAL A 64 -5.32 -5.13 2.20
N ILE A 65 -4.21 -5.18 2.93
CA ILE A 65 -4.07 -5.70 4.29
C ILE A 65 -3.87 -4.50 5.23
N ALA A 66 -4.87 -4.24 6.07
CA ALA A 66 -4.85 -3.17 7.06
C ALA A 66 -4.50 -3.72 8.46
N GLN A 67 -4.37 -2.84 9.45
CA GLN A 67 -3.97 -3.22 10.82
C GLN A 67 -4.84 -4.32 11.44
N GLY A 68 -6.15 -4.30 11.16
CA GLY A 68 -7.10 -5.29 11.69
C GLY A 68 -7.15 -6.61 10.92
N ASP A 69 -6.49 -6.69 9.76
CA ASP A 69 -6.49 -7.88 8.91
C ASP A 69 -5.32 -8.83 9.27
N GLY A 70 -4.31 -8.34 9.99
CA GLY A 70 -3.14 -9.12 10.42
C GLY A 70 -3.44 -10.06 11.59
N THR A 71 -2.73 -11.18 11.66
CA THR A 71 -2.88 -12.18 12.73
C THR A 71 -2.12 -11.82 14.00
N GLN A 72 -1.04 -11.04 13.87
CA GLN A 72 -0.21 -10.58 14.98
C GLN A 72 -0.35 -9.08 15.15
N LYS A 73 -0.64 -8.68 16.39
CA LYS A 73 -0.84 -7.27 16.72
C LYS A 73 0.47 -6.51 16.55
N TYR A 74 0.42 -5.42 15.78
CA TYR A 74 1.57 -4.55 15.52
C TYR A 74 2.72 -5.17 14.70
N GLN A 75 2.47 -6.28 14.02
CA GLN A 75 3.45 -6.95 13.15
C GLN A 75 2.89 -7.19 11.75
N LYS A 76 3.80 -7.20 10.77
CA LYS A 76 3.56 -7.53 9.38
C LYS A 76 4.14 -8.91 9.09
N GLY A 77 3.30 -9.93 9.20
CA GLY A 77 3.63 -11.31 8.86
C GLY A 77 3.23 -11.65 7.43
N LEU A 78 3.94 -12.60 6.82
CA LEU A 78 3.60 -13.11 5.48
C LEU A 78 2.45 -14.12 5.47
N ASP A 79 1.95 -14.50 6.63
CA ASP A 79 0.90 -15.51 6.81
C ASP A 79 -0.47 -15.11 6.25
N VAL A 80 -0.68 -13.82 6.02
CA VAL A 80 -1.86 -13.25 5.35
C VAL A 80 -1.65 -12.97 3.85
N VAL A 81 -0.43 -13.15 3.34
CA VAL A 81 -0.08 -12.97 1.93
C VAL A 81 -0.17 -14.33 1.23
N LEU A 82 -0.89 -14.38 0.11
CA LEU A 82 -1.00 -15.60 -0.68
C LEU A 82 0.30 -15.79 -1.50
N GLY A 83 1.14 -16.74 -1.10
CA GLY A 83 2.37 -17.04 -1.84
C GLY A 83 3.38 -17.88 -1.07
N GLN A 84 4.44 -18.29 -1.76
CA GLN A 84 5.64 -18.83 -1.09
C GLN A 84 6.45 -17.65 -0.55
N GLU A 85 6.82 -17.67 0.73
CA GLU A 85 7.61 -16.59 1.37
C GLU A 85 8.89 -16.27 0.59
N SER A 86 9.55 -17.30 0.02
CA SER A 86 10.76 -17.14 -0.80
C SER A 86 10.57 -16.34 -2.08
N ALA A 87 9.33 -16.08 -2.50
CA ALA A 87 8.96 -15.31 -3.67
C ALA A 87 8.36 -13.94 -3.33
N VAL A 88 8.32 -13.56 -2.05
CA VAL A 88 7.78 -12.28 -1.60
C VAL A 88 8.92 -11.27 -1.38
N LEU A 89 8.73 -10.07 -1.92
CA LEU A 89 9.60 -8.92 -1.65
C LEU A 89 8.82 -7.86 -0.87
N ILE A 90 9.33 -7.48 0.30
CA ILE A 90 8.73 -6.44 1.14
C ILE A 90 9.50 -5.13 0.93
N LEU A 91 8.75 -4.05 0.69
CA LEU A 91 9.26 -2.68 0.65
C LEU A 91 8.56 -1.88 1.74
N ASP A 92 9.27 -1.63 2.83
CA ASP A 92 8.78 -0.89 4.00
C ASP A 92 9.87 0.06 4.50
N ASP A 93 9.48 1.17 5.12
CA ASP A 93 10.42 2.10 5.74
C ASP A 93 10.82 1.70 7.16
N ALA A 94 10.04 0.82 7.82
CA ALA A 94 10.30 0.35 9.17
C ALA A 94 10.67 -1.13 9.22
N GLU A 95 11.95 -1.44 9.45
CA GLU A 95 12.42 -2.82 9.61
C GLU A 95 11.77 -3.53 10.81
N ALA A 96 11.52 -2.80 11.90
CA ALA A 96 11.09 -3.36 13.19
C ALA A 96 9.68 -4.00 13.21
N VAL A 97 8.89 -3.85 12.15
CA VAL A 97 7.53 -4.38 12.07
C VAL A 97 7.40 -5.61 11.18
N ILE A 98 8.47 -6.03 10.50
CA ILE A 98 8.46 -7.20 9.59
C ILE A 98 8.91 -8.43 10.37
N THR A 99 8.17 -9.53 10.22
CA THR A 99 8.46 -10.84 10.85
C THR A 99 8.28 -11.99 9.89
#